data_AF-A0A098ECY7-F1
#
_entry.id   AF-A0A098ECY7-F1
#
_cell.length_a   1.000
_cell.length_b   1.000
_cell.length_c   1.000
_cell.angle_alpha   90.00
_cell.angle_beta   90.00
_cell.angle_gamma   90.00
#
_symmetry.space_group_name_H-M   'P 1'
#
loop_
_entity.id
_entity.type
_entity.pdbx_description
1 polymer ?
#
loop_
_entity_poly.entity_id
_entity_poly.type
_entity_poly.pdbx_seq_one_letter_code
_entity_poly.pdbx_strand_id
1 'polypeptide(L)'
;MSQTKNMNLQNINFTKYNNGQINNEISNQLSILIDKILKYKDEFGVISIILTGGFGREEGSVIIEDEKIRPLNDYDILLVSEKYPHLYNKAKILSLSGNISKSITSKLGITVDISSIFYNELKKLPSSIFNYETKYGSKILWGKNVIKEMPNYDAENIPLFEGIILLFTRIYALLYGHPKYKPKELVTIQSTKALHACCEALLLLSKNYHYSYFERNRIFKNIFSTEFPEIYEKFPYMEEMVDKAIKFKLRPDYSLFPDSEKLWKETCKIFIFIFKYYFKKYYRVDSDNLEDIISKFLKEEKRFSLKNPLLWVKYYRDMKLRNKNPKFHISLFYNPWHFASAPLPLVLEMMITGNIHHEKITNFYLEKLIDMKSNSIDKSNYTNELRKKSVIVARNGIFEP
;
A
#
# COMPACT_ATOMS: atom_id res chain seq x y z
N MET A 1 -21.43 -28.59 13.17
CA MET A 1 -20.21 -28.94 12.42
C MET A 1 -20.52 -28.84 10.92
N SER A 2 -20.23 -27.71 10.25
CA SER A 2 -20.41 -27.63 8.80
C SER A 2 -19.16 -28.14 8.11
N GLN A 3 -19.32 -29.08 7.18
CA GLN A 3 -18.25 -29.67 6.37
C GLN A 3 -17.32 -28.58 5.80
N THR A 4 -16.04 -28.66 6.13
CA THR A 4 -14.99 -27.80 5.57
C THR A 4 -14.67 -28.34 4.18
N LYS A 5 -15.37 -27.83 3.16
CA LYS A 5 -15.09 -28.20 1.77
C LYS A 5 -13.80 -27.49 1.36
N ASN A 6 -12.72 -28.23 1.17
CA ASN A 6 -11.53 -27.69 0.49
C ASN A 6 -11.98 -27.20 -0.89
N MET A 7 -11.80 -25.92 -1.18
CA MET A 7 -12.10 -25.40 -2.49
C MET A 7 -11.04 -25.94 -3.44
N ASN A 8 -11.46 -26.60 -4.53
CA ASN A 8 -10.51 -27.00 -5.57
C ASN A 8 -10.00 -25.72 -6.25
N LEU A 9 -8.78 -25.31 -5.90
CA LEU A 9 -8.17 -24.09 -6.44
C LEU A 9 -7.98 -24.16 -7.96
N GLN A 10 -7.91 -25.36 -8.55
CA GLN A 10 -7.66 -25.56 -9.99
C GLN A 10 -8.73 -24.96 -10.91
N ASN A 11 -9.92 -24.61 -10.39
CA ASN A 11 -11.00 -23.98 -11.15
C ASN A 11 -11.18 -22.48 -10.82
N ILE A 12 -10.25 -21.87 -10.08
CA ILE A 12 -10.31 -20.45 -9.73
C ILE A 12 -9.53 -19.65 -10.77
N ASN A 13 -10.17 -18.61 -11.27
CA ASN A 13 -9.50 -17.60 -12.07
C ASN A 13 -8.84 -16.55 -11.16
N PHE A 14 -7.57 -16.22 -11.41
CA PHE A 14 -6.81 -15.26 -10.60
C PHE A 14 -6.34 -14.02 -11.38
N THR A 15 -6.51 -14.03 -12.69
CA THR A 15 -6.04 -12.96 -13.59
C THR A 15 -7.08 -12.67 -14.67
N LYS A 16 -6.98 -11.52 -15.33
CA LYS A 16 -7.97 -11.13 -16.35
C LYS A 16 -7.91 -12.02 -17.60
N TYR A 17 -6.85 -12.79 -17.79
CA TYR A 17 -6.62 -13.63 -18.97
C TYR A 17 -7.45 -14.90 -19.00
N ASN A 18 -7.94 -15.37 -17.85
CA ASN A 18 -8.55 -16.68 -17.70
C ASN A 18 -7.74 -17.79 -18.39
N ASN A 19 -6.42 -17.77 -18.15
CA ASN A 19 -5.48 -18.72 -18.75
C ASN A 19 -5.23 -19.89 -17.79
N GLY A 20 -5.46 -21.12 -18.26
CA GLY A 20 -5.36 -22.34 -17.44
C GLY A 20 -3.95 -22.60 -16.88
N GLN A 21 -2.89 -22.31 -17.64
CA GLN A 21 -1.51 -22.48 -17.15
C GLN A 21 -1.20 -21.49 -16.03
N ILE A 22 -1.57 -20.22 -16.18
CA ILE A 22 -1.43 -19.18 -15.14
C ILE A 22 -2.20 -19.57 -13.88
N ASN A 23 -3.46 -19.98 -14.04
CA ASN A 23 -4.30 -20.35 -12.90
C ASN A 23 -3.78 -21.60 -12.18
N ASN A 24 -3.25 -22.58 -12.91
CA ASN A 24 -2.62 -23.77 -12.33
C ASN A 24 -1.37 -23.40 -11.52
N GLU A 25 -0.48 -22.57 -12.05
CA GLU A 25 0.74 -22.16 -11.35
C GLU A 25 0.40 -21.38 -10.06
N ILE A 26 -0.50 -20.39 -10.14
CA ILE A 26 -0.95 -19.63 -8.97
C ILE A 26 -1.63 -20.56 -7.95
N SER A 27 -2.46 -21.52 -8.39
CA SER A 27 -3.11 -22.49 -7.51
C SER A 27 -2.10 -23.34 -6.76
N ASN A 28 -1.04 -23.81 -7.44
CA ASN A 28 0.01 -24.60 -6.83
C ASN A 28 0.75 -23.79 -5.75
N GLN A 29 1.10 -22.54 -6.05
CA GLN A 29 1.75 -21.63 -5.10
C GLN A 29 0.87 -21.32 -3.89
N LEU A 30 -0.41 -21.02 -4.10
CA LEU A 30 -1.37 -20.78 -3.03
C LEU A 30 -1.62 -22.03 -2.18
N SER A 31 -1.62 -23.23 -2.77
CA SER A 31 -1.74 -24.49 -2.04
C SER A 31 -0.58 -24.65 -1.04
N ILE A 32 0.65 -24.40 -1.47
CA ILE A 32 1.84 -24.44 -0.58
C ILE A 32 1.71 -23.46 0.58
N LEU A 33 1.21 -22.25 0.30
CA LEU A 33 0.98 -21.22 1.32
C LEU A 33 -0.11 -21.63 2.31
N ILE A 34 -1.25 -22.13 1.82
CA ILE A 34 -2.37 -22.60 2.65
C ILE A 34 -1.91 -23.74 3.53
N ASP A 35 -1.22 -24.74 2.99
CA ASP A 35 -0.69 -25.88 3.77
C ASP A 35 0.25 -25.40 4.88
N LYS A 36 1.08 -24.39 4.59
CA LYS A 36 1.98 -23.80 5.59
C LYS A 36 1.21 -23.07 6.70
N ILE A 37 0.15 -22.35 6.36
CA ILE A 37 -0.72 -21.69 7.34
C ILE A 37 -1.47 -22.72 8.19
N LEU A 38 -2.00 -23.77 7.57
CA LEU A 38 -2.81 -24.80 8.23
C LEU A 38 -2.02 -25.64 9.23
N LYS A 39 -0.69 -25.75 9.08
CA LYS A 39 0.19 -26.33 10.12
C LYS A 39 0.09 -25.62 11.48
N TYR A 40 -0.33 -24.35 11.48
CA TYR A 40 -0.52 -23.53 12.67
C TYR A 40 -1.99 -23.19 12.89
N LYS A 41 -2.92 -23.96 12.30
CA LYS A 41 -4.36 -23.67 12.31
C LYS A 41 -4.90 -23.44 13.72
N ASP A 42 -4.52 -24.29 14.66
CA ASP A 42 -5.01 -24.23 16.04
C ASP A 42 -4.40 -23.04 16.80
N GLU A 43 -3.14 -22.72 16.53
CA GLU A 43 -2.46 -21.55 17.11
C GLU A 43 -3.06 -20.23 16.61
N PHE A 44 -3.48 -20.22 15.34
CA PHE A 44 -4.18 -19.10 14.72
C PHE A 44 -5.68 -19.08 15.01
N GLY A 45 -6.27 -20.20 15.46
CA GLY A 45 -7.73 -20.38 15.52
C GLY A 45 -8.41 -20.10 14.17
N VAL A 46 -7.82 -20.58 13.06
CA VAL A 46 -8.26 -20.22 11.68
C VAL A 46 -9.67 -20.72 11.40
N ILE A 47 -10.56 -19.78 11.08
CA ILE A 47 -11.90 -20.03 10.54
C ILE A 47 -11.89 -19.99 9.02
N SER A 48 -11.15 -19.03 8.45
CA SER A 48 -11.10 -18.80 7.01
C SER A 48 -9.76 -18.22 6.58
N ILE A 49 -9.32 -18.61 5.39
CA ILE A 49 -8.19 -18.03 4.67
C ILE A 49 -8.75 -17.40 3.40
N ILE A 50 -8.53 -16.10 3.23
CA ILE A 50 -9.13 -15.30 2.17
C ILE A 50 -8.01 -14.67 1.36
N LEU A 51 -8.07 -14.82 0.04
CA LEU A 51 -7.22 -14.09 -0.91
C LEU A 51 -7.87 -12.75 -1.24
N THR A 52 -7.19 -11.67 -0.94
CA THR A 52 -7.61 -10.31 -1.28
C THR A 52 -6.69 -9.73 -2.37
N GLY A 53 -6.71 -8.40 -2.55
CA GLY A 53 -5.83 -7.75 -3.50
C GLY A 53 -6.11 -8.12 -4.97
N GLY A 54 -5.10 -7.94 -5.82
CA GLY A 54 -5.25 -8.13 -7.27
C GLY A 54 -5.66 -9.56 -7.64
N PHE A 55 -5.03 -10.57 -7.03
CA PHE A 55 -5.36 -11.97 -7.33
C PHE A 55 -6.75 -12.38 -6.81
N GLY A 56 -7.19 -11.85 -5.66
CA GLY A 56 -8.56 -12.06 -5.18
C GLY A 56 -9.62 -11.51 -6.15
N ARG A 57 -9.30 -10.39 -6.79
CA ARG A 57 -10.18 -9.70 -7.76
C ARG A 57 -10.18 -10.33 -9.15
N GLU A 58 -9.42 -11.41 -9.37
CA GLU A 58 -9.15 -11.95 -10.70
C GLU A 58 -8.42 -10.96 -11.63
N GLU A 59 -7.63 -10.06 -11.04
CA GLU A 59 -6.90 -8.99 -11.72
C GLU A 59 -5.42 -9.00 -11.33
N GLY A 60 -4.91 -10.17 -10.95
CA GLY A 60 -3.52 -10.39 -10.60
C GLY A 60 -2.59 -10.12 -11.77
N SER A 61 -1.49 -9.42 -11.50
CA SER A 61 -0.43 -9.13 -12.48
C SER A 61 0.56 -10.29 -12.52
N VAL A 62 0.78 -10.84 -13.71
CA VAL A 62 1.78 -11.88 -13.95
C VAL A 62 2.69 -11.47 -15.10
N ILE A 63 3.97 -11.79 -14.97
CA ILE A 63 4.96 -11.73 -16.05
C ILE A 63 5.14 -13.16 -16.56
N ILE A 64 5.23 -13.30 -17.89
CA ILE A 64 5.56 -14.57 -18.55
C ILE A 64 6.90 -14.38 -19.23
N GLU A 65 7.93 -15.02 -18.69
CA GLU A 65 9.32 -14.99 -19.20
C GLU A 65 9.79 -16.44 -19.37
N ASP A 66 10.28 -16.81 -20.55
CA ASP A 66 10.80 -18.15 -20.84
C ASP A 66 9.85 -19.29 -20.38
N GLU A 67 8.56 -19.15 -20.71
CA GLU A 67 7.47 -20.06 -20.30
C GLU A 67 7.22 -20.14 -18.77
N LYS A 68 7.96 -19.38 -17.96
CA LYS A 68 7.74 -19.29 -16.52
C LYS A 68 6.75 -18.17 -16.19
N ILE A 69 5.72 -18.53 -15.46
CA ILE A 69 4.71 -17.61 -14.95
C ILE A 69 5.17 -17.10 -13.58
N ARG A 70 5.39 -15.79 -13.48
CA ARG A 70 5.79 -15.13 -12.23
C ARG A 70 4.79 -14.06 -11.83
N PRO A 71 4.14 -14.17 -10.67
CA PRO A 71 3.43 -13.06 -10.05
C PRO A 71 4.33 -11.83 -9.92
N LEU A 72 3.87 -10.68 -10.44
CA LEU A 72 4.54 -9.40 -10.24
C LEU A 72 4.09 -8.72 -8.95
N ASN A 73 2.86 -8.99 -8.51
CA ASN A 73 2.32 -8.49 -7.25
C ASN A 73 2.44 -9.54 -6.14
N ASP A 74 2.25 -9.06 -4.93
CA ASP A 74 2.24 -9.84 -3.71
C ASP A 74 0.93 -10.67 -3.60
N TYR A 75 0.97 -11.74 -2.79
CA TYR A 75 -0.24 -12.42 -2.35
C TYR A 75 -0.75 -11.78 -1.05
N ASP A 76 -1.89 -11.09 -1.15
CA ASP A 76 -2.58 -10.51 0.01
C ASP A 76 -3.51 -11.54 0.65
N ILE A 77 -3.17 -12.02 1.84
CA ILE A 77 -3.95 -12.99 2.61
C ILE A 77 -4.58 -12.31 3.81
N LEU A 78 -5.89 -12.52 3.98
CA LEU A 78 -6.62 -12.19 5.19
C LEU A 78 -7.01 -13.48 5.93
N LEU A 79 -6.44 -13.66 7.12
CA LEU A 79 -6.79 -14.72 8.05
C LEU A 79 -7.91 -14.28 8.98
N VAL A 80 -8.99 -15.07 9.05
CA VAL A 80 -10.08 -14.84 9.99
C VAL A 80 -10.01 -15.87 11.11
N SER A 81 -9.98 -15.40 12.36
CA SER A 81 -9.75 -16.24 13.54
C SER A 81 -10.89 -16.15 14.58
N GLU A 82 -11.11 -17.23 15.33
CA GLU A 82 -12.26 -17.44 16.25
C GLU A 82 -12.16 -16.73 17.63
N LYS A 83 -11.35 -15.65 17.73
CA LYS A 83 -11.07 -14.78 18.91
C LYS A 83 -9.87 -15.23 19.75
N TYR A 84 -9.09 -14.26 20.23
CA TYR A 84 -8.02 -14.49 21.21
C TYR A 84 -8.44 -14.12 22.63
N PRO A 85 -8.23 -15.00 23.63
CA PRO A 85 -8.45 -14.64 25.02
C PRO A 85 -7.35 -13.73 25.62
N HIS A 86 -6.16 -13.59 25.00
CA HIS A 86 -5.06 -12.80 25.61
C HIS A 86 -4.23 -11.97 24.63
N LEU A 87 -3.89 -10.75 25.05
CA LEU A 87 -3.00 -9.80 24.35
C LEU A 87 -1.62 -10.39 23.99
N TYR A 88 -1.11 -11.33 24.78
CA TYR A 88 0.16 -12.03 24.54
C TYR A 88 0.20 -12.81 23.22
N ASN A 89 -0.96 -13.22 22.69
CA ASN A 89 -1.01 -13.97 21.44
C ASN A 89 -0.93 -13.09 20.19
N LYS A 90 -1.21 -11.78 20.27
CA LYS A 90 -1.18 -10.90 19.09
C LYS A 90 0.22 -10.78 18.51
N ALA A 91 1.22 -10.54 19.35
CA ALA A 91 2.62 -10.48 18.93
C ALA A 91 3.10 -11.83 18.38
N LYS A 92 2.63 -12.95 18.97
CA LYS A 92 2.92 -14.30 18.49
C LYS A 92 2.38 -14.52 17.07
N ILE A 93 1.14 -14.17 16.79
CA ILE A 93 0.55 -14.25 15.43
C ILE A 93 1.36 -13.40 14.46
N LEU A 94 1.67 -12.15 14.82
CA LEU A 94 2.41 -11.26 13.93
C LEU A 94 3.80 -11.82 13.59
N SER A 95 4.46 -12.39 14.58
CA SER A 95 5.74 -13.09 14.39
C SER A 95 5.59 -14.32 13.52
N LEU A 96 4.58 -15.17 13.79
CA LEU A 96 4.30 -16.37 12.99
C LEU A 96 3.94 -16.03 11.54
N SER A 97 3.03 -15.09 11.32
CA SER A 97 2.66 -14.57 9.99
C SER A 97 3.89 -14.03 9.25
N GLY A 98 4.74 -13.25 9.93
CA GLY A 98 5.99 -12.75 9.35
C GLY A 98 7.00 -13.85 9.02
N ASN A 99 7.07 -14.90 9.83
CA ASN A 99 7.92 -16.07 9.57
C ASN A 99 7.40 -16.93 8.42
N ILE A 100 6.08 -17.13 8.34
CA ILE A 100 5.42 -17.82 7.22
C ILE A 100 5.65 -17.03 5.94
N SER A 101 5.37 -15.72 5.95
CA SER A 101 5.62 -14.81 4.82
C SER A 101 7.05 -14.95 4.33
N LYS A 102 8.06 -14.77 5.19
CA LYS A 102 9.48 -14.91 4.81
C LYS A 102 9.83 -16.29 4.28
N SER A 103 9.33 -17.35 4.91
CA SER A 103 9.57 -18.72 4.46
C SER A 103 8.97 -18.97 3.08
N ILE A 104 7.80 -18.43 2.78
CA ILE A 104 7.13 -18.58 1.49
C ILE A 104 7.78 -17.69 0.44
N THR A 105 8.09 -16.44 0.76
CA THR A 105 8.85 -15.54 -0.13
C THR A 105 10.19 -16.14 -0.52
N SER A 106 10.93 -16.72 0.43
CA SER A 106 12.18 -17.43 0.13
C SER A 106 11.98 -18.64 -0.77
N LYS A 107 10.87 -19.35 -0.64
CA LYS A 107 10.61 -20.60 -1.36
C LYS A 107 10.08 -20.36 -2.77
N LEU A 108 9.19 -19.39 -2.93
CA LEU A 108 8.45 -19.14 -4.17
C LEU A 108 8.95 -17.89 -4.91
N GLY A 109 9.78 -17.06 -4.28
CA GLY A 109 10.25 -15.81 -4.87
C GLY A 109 9.15 -14.75 -5.03
N ILE A 110 8.08 -14.83 -4.25
CA ILE A 110 6.90 -13.95 -4.29
C ILE A 110 6.62 -13.45 -2.88
N THR A 111 6.42 -12.14 -2.72
CA THR A 111 6.04 -11.57 -1.42
C THR A 111 4.65 -12.05 -1.02
N VAL A 112 4.49 -12.40 0.25
CA VAL A 112 3.18 -12.74 0.81
C VAL A 112 2.89 -11.85 2.00
N ASP A 113 1.79 -11.11 1.94
CA ASP A 113 1.33 -10.26 3.03
C ASP A 113 0.18 -10.95 3.75
N ILE A 114 0.44 -11.39 4.99
CA ILE A 114 -0.55 -12.07 5.82
C ILE A 114 -1.05 -11.10 6.88
N SER A 115 -2.30 -10.69 6.72
CA SER A 115 -3.06 -9.92 7.71
C SER A 115 -4.03 -10.84 8.45
N SER A 116 -4.48 -10.42 9.65
CA SER A 116 -5.41 -11.19 10.46
C SER A 116 -6.48 -10.31 11.09
N ILE A 117 -7.71 -10.82 11.16
CA ILE A 117 -8.85 -10.20 11.82
C ILE A 117 -9.66 -11.22 12.64
N PHE A 118 -10.31 -10.79 13.72
CA PHE A 118 -11.20 -11.68 14.46
C PHE A 118 -12.58 -11.73 13.84
N TYR A 119 -13.17 -12.92 13.88
CA TYR A 119 -14.49 -13.17 13.31
C TYR A 119 -15.57 -12.24 13.85
N ASN A 120 -15.53 -11.92 15.14
CA ASN A 120 -16.47 -11.01 15.80
C ASN A 120 -16.28 -9.53 15.41
N GLU A 121 -15.17 -9.18 14.76
CA GLU A 121 -14.88 -7.82 14.29
C GLU A 121 -15.40 -7.58 12.88
N LEU A 122 -15.60 -8.64 12.08
CA LEU A 122 -16.04 -8.55 10.68
C LEU A 122 -17.31 -7.70 10.53
N LYS A 123 -18.30 -7.89 11.41
CA LYS A 123 -19.58 -7.16 11.41
C LYS A 123 -19.46 -5.66 11.72
N LYS A 124 -18.30 -5.22 12.23
CA LYS A 124 -18.04 -3.85 12.69
C LYS A 124 -17.04 -3.11 11.81
N LEU A 125 -16.61 -3.74 10.72
CA LEU A 125 -15.62 -3.15 9.82
C LEU A 125 -16.20 -1.90 9.13
N PRO A 126 -15.48 -0.76 9.16
CA PRO A 126 -15.95 0.47 8.56
C PRO A 126 -15.97 0.39 7.03
N SER A 127 -16.72 1.29 6.39
CA SER A 127 -16.59 1.53 4.95
C SER A 127 -15.21 2.13 4.68
N SER A 128 -14.33 1.35 4.04
CA SER A 128 -12.99 1.77 3.59
C SER A 128 -12.71 1.10 2.25
N ILE A 129 -11.71 1.59 1.50
CA ILE A 129 -11.33 0.96 0.23
C ILE A 129 -11.00 -0.52 0.46
N PHE A 130 -10.16 -0.81 1.45
CA PHE A 130 -9.72 -2.17 1.74
C PHE A 130 -10.89 -3.11 2.06
N ASN A 131 -11.83 -2.68 2.91
CA ASN A 131 -12.96 -3.52 3.30
C ASN A 131 -13.98 -3.68 2.17
N TYR A 132 -14.23 -2.62 1.40
CA TYR A 132 -15.06 -2.67 0.21
C TYR A 132 -14.49 -3.63 -0.83
N GLU A 133 -13.20 -3.51 -1.17
CA GLU A 133 -12.53 -4.42 -2.11
C GLU A 133 -12.50 -5.86 -1.57
N THR A 134 -12.29 -6.05 -0.26
CA THR A 134 -12.32 -7.38 0.36
C THR A 134 -13.71 -8.00 0.29
N LYS A 135 -14.77 -7.23 0.53
CA LYS A 135 -16.16 -7.71 0.49
C LYS A 135 -16.55 -8.22 -0.90
N TYR A 136 -16.21 -7.45 -1.94
CA TYR A 136 -16.73 -7.66 -3.29
C TYR A 136 -15.74 -8.33 -4.25
N GLY A 137 -14.46 -8.30 -3.94
CA GLY A 137 -13.40 -8.76 -4.83
C GLY A 137 -12.40 -9.73 -4.20
N SER A 138 -12.80 -10.50 -3.19
CA SER A 138 -11.93 -11.53 -2.59
C SER A 138 -12.36 -12.95 -2.97
N LYS A 139 -11.46 -13.93 -2.73
CA LYS A 139 -11.74 -15.37 -2.86
C LYS A 139 -11.52 -16.06 -1.53
N ILE A 140 -12.44 -16.95 -1.17
CA ILE A 140 -12.23 -17.85 -0.04
C ILE A 140 -11.31 -18.99 -0.51
N LEU A 141 -10.12 -19.08 0.06
CA LEU A 141 -9.18 -20.16 -0.26
C LEU A 141 -9.45 -21.40 0.61
N TRP A 142 -9.84 -21.18 1.86
CA TRP A 142 -10.11 -22.25 2.81
C TRP A 142 -11.10 -21.81 3.90
N GLY A 143 -11.87 -22.75 4.44
CA GLY A 143 -12.73 -22.54 5.61
C GLY A 143 -14.12 -21.98 5.30
N LYS A 144 -14.75 -21.33 6.29
CA LYS A 144 -16.11 -20.77 6.15
C LYS A 144 -16.11 -19.54 5.25
N ASN A 145 -17.18 -19.32 4.47
CA ASN A 145 -17.36 -18.06 3.74
C ASN A 145 -17.84 -16.95 4.69
N VAL A 146 -16.88 -16.35 5.41
CA VAL A 146 -17.12 -15.32 6.43
C VAL A 146 -17.27 -13.92 5.84
N ILE A 147 -16.97 -13.72 4.55
CA ILE A 147 -17.18 -12.45 3.84
C ILE A 147 -18.66 -12.04 3.84
N LYS A 148 -19.58 -13.02 3.89
CA LYS A 148 -21.02 -12.76 4.02
C LYS A 148 -21.38 -12.03 5.33
N GLU A 149 -20.57 -12.16 6.38
CA GLU A 149 -20.79 -11.51 7.67
C GLU A 149 -20.29 -10.06 7.71
N MET A 150 -19.46 -9.62 6.75
CA MET A 150 -19.08 -8.22 6.64
C MET A 150 -20.30 -7.36 6.26
N PRO A 151 -20.38 -6.10 6.69
CA PRO A 151 -21.41 -5.16 6.23
C PRO A 151 -21.53 -5.09 4.71
N ASN A 152 -22.71 -4.73 4.22
CA ASN A 152 -22.86 -4.27 2.85
C ASN A 152 -22.33 -2.84 2.78
N TYR A 153 -21.42 -2.60 1.84
CA TYR A 153 -20.81 -1.29 1.64
C TYR A 153 -21.32 -0.69 0.34
N ASP A 154 -21.60 0.60 0.39
CA ASP A 154 -21.86 1.38 -0.80
C ASP A 154 -20.59 2.15 -1.15
N ALA A 155 -20.18 2.10 -2.42
CA ALA A 155 -18.99 2.79 -2.90
C ALA A 155 -19.10 4.31 -2.72
N GLU A 156 -20.31 4.86 -2.83
CA GLU A 156 -20.57 6.29 -2.62
C GLU A 156 -20.31 6.74 -1.17
N ASN A 157 -20.35 5.79 -0.24
CA ASN A 157 -20.17 6.00 1.19
C ASN A 157 -18.74 5.68 1.66
N ILE A 158 -17.81 5.42 0.74
CA ILE A 158 -16.39 5.32 1.10
C ILE A 158 -15.91 6.72 1.54
N PRO A 159 -15.34 6.88 2.74
CA PRO A 159 -14.87 8.18 3.20
C PRO A 159 -13.83 8.76 2.26
N LEU A 160 -13.99 10.03 1.88
CA LEU A 160 -13.00 10.73 1.05
C LEU A 160 -11.61 10.81 1.70
N PHE A 161 -11.50 10.59 3.01
CA PHE A 161 -10.21 10.47 3.68
C PHE A 161 -9.36 9.29 3.16
N GLU A 162 -9.98 8.23 2.63
CA GLU A 162 -9.27 7.12 2.00
C GLU A 162 -8.47 7.57 0.77
N GLY A 163 -8.97 8.55 0.01
CA GLY A 163 -8.22 9.15 -1.10
C GLY A 163 -7.01 9.96 -0.63
N ILE A 164 -7.08 10.60 0.54
CA ILE A 164 -5.93 11.28 1.14
C ILE A 164 -4.83 10.27 1.50
N ILE A 165 -5.19 9.19 2.19
CA ILE A 165 -4.27 8.09 2.51
C ILE A 165 -3.60 7.58 1.23
N LEU A 166 -4.43 7.27 0.24
CA LEU A 166 -3.99 6.70 -1.02
C LEU A 166 -2.96 7.59 -1.71
N LEU A 167 -3.27 8.88 -1.88
CA LEU A 167 -2.36 9.85 -2.48
C LEU A 167 -1.06 9.98 -1.67
N PHE A 168 -1.12 10.11 -0.34
CA PHE A 168 0.09 10.22 0.49
C PHE A 168 1.03 9.02 0.34
N THR A 169 0.48 7.80 0.32
CA THR A 169 1.31 6.59 0.15
C THR A 169 2.02 6.54 -1.21
N ARG A 170 1.55 7.30 -2.21
CA ARG A 170 2.19 7.37 -3.53
C ARG A 170 3.29 8.41 -3.66
N ILE A 171 3.41 9.36 -2.73
CA ILE A 171 4.59 10.23 -2.70
C ILE A 171 5.84 9.37 -2.44
N TYR A 172 5.77 8.44 -1.49
CA TYR A 172 6.85 7.48 -1.27
C TYR A 172 7.12 6.62 -2.50
N ALA A 173 6.08 6.15 -3.21
CA ALA A 173 6.23 5.38 -4.44
C ALA A 173 7.02 6.18 -5.50
N LEU A 174 6.64 7.44 -5.75
CA LEU A 174 7.30 8.31 -6.72
C LEU A 174 8.77 8.59 -6.36
N LEU A 175 9.07 8.83 -5.08
CA LEU A 175 10.44 9.01 -4.60
C LEU A 175 11.25 7.72 -4.70
N TYR A 176 10.65 6.60 -4.30
CA TYR A 176 11.29 5.29 -4.40
C TYR A 176 11.55 4.90 -5.85
N GLY A 177 10.70 5.34 -6.79
CA GLY A 177 10.82 5.10 -8.23
C GLY A 177 11.52 6.22 -9.01
N HIS A 178 12.40 7.01 -8.38
CA HIS A 178 13.05 8.13 -9.06
C HIS A 178 14.02 7.65 -10.18
N PRO A 179 13.92 8.18 -11.42
CA PRO A 179 14.63 7.67 -12.61
C PRO A 179 16.16 7.76 -12.51
N LYS A 180 16.68 8.77 -11.81
CA LYS A 180 18.13 8.91 -11.56
C LYS A 180 18.73 7.73 -10.76
N TYR A 181 17.94 7.05 -9.93
CA TYR A 181 18.45 6.11 -8.93
C TYR A 181 17.96 4.68 -9.10
N LYS A 182 16.94 4.46 -9.94
CA LYS A 182 16.27 3.18 -10.09
C LYS A 182 16.26 2.68 -11.53
N PRO A 183 16.23 1.36 -11.73
CA PRO A 183 16.08 0.77 -13.06
C PRO A 183 14.71 1.15 -13.66
N LYS A 184 14.65 1.20 -14.99
CA LYS A 184 13.49 1.67 -15.76
C LYS A 184 12.20 0.94 -15.38
N GLU A 185 12.29 -0.35 -15.13
CA GLU A 185 11.18 -1.23 -14.76
C GLU A 185 10.55 -0.78 -13.45
N LEU A 186 11.37 -0.46 -12.44
CA LEU A 186 10.89 0.00 -11.15
C LEU A 186 10.28 1.40 -11.25
N VAL A 187 10.89 2.29 -12.03
CA VAL A 187 10.35 3.63 -12.32
C VAL A 187 8.94 3.51 -12.93
N THR A 188 8.76 2.63 -13.92
CA THR A 188 7.47 2.37 -14.56
C THR A 188 6.45 1.79 -13.57
N ILE A 189 6.82 0.80 -12.76
CA ILE A 189 5.93 0.21 -11.75
C ILE A 189 5.47 1.28 -10.74
N GLN A 190 6.37 2.12 -10.22
CA GLN A 190 5.99 3.10 -9.21
C GLN A 190 5.19 4.27 -9.80
N SER A 191 5.53 4.71 -11.01
CA SER A 191 4.79 5.79 -11.70
C SER A 191 3.36 5.36 -12.03
N THR A 192 3.17 4.14 -12.53
CA THR A 192 1.83 3.60 -12.81
C THR A 192 0.98 3.46 -11.53
N LYS A 193 1.58 3.06 -10.40
CA LYS A 193 0.88 3.04 -9.08
C LYS A 193 0.38 4.43 -8.66
N ALA A 194 1.13 5.49 -8.97
CA ALA A 194 0.71 6.87 -8.68
C ALA A 194 -0.42 7.33 -9.63
N LEU A 195 -0.38 6.96 -10.90
CA LEU A 195 -1.48 7.21 -11.85
C LEU A 195 -2.77 6.49 -11.42
N HIS A 196 -2.69 5.23 -10.96
CA HIS A 196 -3.85 4.54 -10.39
C HIS A 196 -4.44 5.29 -9.21
N ALA A 197 -3.61 5.73 -8.28
CA ALA A 197 -4.07 6.50 -7.12
C ALA A 197 -4.75 7.81 -7.50
N CYS A 198 -4.27 8.50 -8.55
CA CYS A 198 -4.92 9.70 -9.06
C CYS A 198 -6.32 9.39 -9.59
N CYS A 199 -6.45 8.36 -10.43
CA CYS A 199 -7.74 7.90 -10.95
C CYS A 199 -8.70 7.48 -9.82
N GLU A 200 -8.22 6.66 -8.90
CA GLU A 200 -8.96 6.18 -7.73
C GLU A 200 -9.47 7.32 -6.84
N ALA A 201 -8.63 8.32 -6.59
CA ALA A 201 -9.00 9.52 -5.85
C ALA A 201 -10.11 10.31 -6.58
N LEU A 202 -9.97 10.54 -7.88
CA LEU A 202 -11.02 11.22 -8.65
C LEU A 202 -12.34 10.43 -8.65
N LEU A 203 -12.28 9.11 -8.78
CA LEU A 203 -13.47 8.26 -8.69
C LEU A 203 -14.15 8.37 -7.32
N LEU A 204 -13.40 8.45 -6.22
CA LEU A 204 -13.97 8.73 -4.89
C LEU A 204 -14.68 10.08 -4.83
N LEU A 205 -14.10 11.16 -5.38
CA LEU A 205 -14.73 12.48 -5.40
C LEU A 205 -16.06 12.47 -6.15
N SER A 206 -16.10 11.79 -7.29
CA SER A 206 -17.31 11.62 -8.11
C SER A 206 -18.29 10.57 -7.55
N LYS A 207 -17.94 9.89 -6.45
CA LYS A 207 -18.69 8.76 -5.87
C LYS A 207 -18.85 7.55 -6.80
N ASN A 208 -18.06 7.44 -7.86
CA ASN A 208 -18.11 6.33 -8.83
C ASN A 208 -17.00 5.29 -8.61
N TYR A 209 -16.56 5.08 -7.36
CA TYR A 209 -15.51 4.10 -7.06
C TYR A 209 -15.99 2.66 -7.30
N HIS A 210 -15.09 1.77 -7.71
CA HIS A 210 -15.38 0.35 -7.91
C HIS A 210 -14.18 -0.51 -7.53
N TYR A 211 -14.40 -1.77 -7.10
CA TYR A 211 -13.33 -2.62 -6.57
C TYR A 211 -12.41 -3.15 -7.69
N SER A 212 -12.97 -3.44 -8.86
CA SER A 212 -12.22 -3.87 -10.04
C SER A 212 -11.44 -2.70 -10.66
N TYR A 213 -10.16 -2.91 -10.97
CA TYR A 213 -9.33 -1.98 -11.74
C TYR A 213 -9.88 -1.76 -13.14
N PHE A 214 -10.36 -2.83 -13.78
CA PHE A 214 -10.95 -2.75 -15.11
C PHE A 214 -12.18 -1.84 -15.14
N GLU A 215 -13.12 -2.03 -14.21
CA GLU A 215 -14.32 -1.19 -14.13
C GLU A 215 -13.98 0.27 -13.77
N ARG A 216 -13.02 0.49 -12.87
CA ARG A 216 -12.53 1.84 -12.58
C ARG A 216 -12.02 2.56 -13.82
N ASN A 217 -11.26 1.88 -14.67
CA ASN A 217 -10.80 2.45 -15.94
C ASN A 217 -11.98 2.83 -16.83
N ARG A 218 -12.93 1.91 -17.04
CA ARG A 218 -14.11 2.13 -17.88
C ARG A 218 -14.92 3.33 -17.41
N ILE A 219 -15.18 3.41 -16.10
CA ILE A 219 -15.90 4.53 -15.47
C ILE A 219 -15.11 5.82 -15.66
N PHE A 220 -13.81 5.82 -15.34
CA PHE A 220 -12.97 7.02 -15.43
C PHE A 220 -12.99 7.63 -16.82
N LYS A 221 -12.82 6.82 -17.88
CA LYS A 221 -12.88 7.28 -19.28
C LYS A 221 -14.23 7.92 -19.65
N ASN A 222 -15.31 7.45 -19.05
CA ASN A 222 -16.64 7.99 -19.33
C ASN A 222 -16.90 9.33 -18.61
N ILE A 223 -16.29 9.55 -17.45
CA ILE A 223 -16.60 10.70 -16.60
C ILE A 223 -15.51 11.78 -16.59
N PHE A 224 -14.29 11.48 -17.03
CA PHE A 224 -13.13 12.33 -16.76
C PHE A 224 -13.28 13.74 -17.34
N SER A 225 -13.68 13.87 -18.61
CA SER A 225 -13.83 15.18 -19.25
C SER A 225 -15.04 15.97 -18.74
N THR A 226 -16.08 15.29 -18.23
CA THR A 226 -17.33 15.92 -17.81
C THR A 226 -17.36 16.29 -16.33
N GLU A 227 -16.90 15.40 -15.45
CA GLU A 227 -16.88 15.61 -14.00
C GLU A 227 -15.63 16.38 -13.53
N PHE A 228 -14.55 16.35 -14.32
CA PHE A 228 -13.28 17.00 -13.98
C PHE A 228 -12.74 17.90 -15.10
N PRO A 229 -13.54 18.86 -15.62
CA PRO A 229 -13.15 19.68 -16.77
C PRO A 229 -11.88 20.50 -16.52
N GLU A 230 -11.70 21.01 -15.30
CA GLU A 230 -10.51 21.77 -14.87
C GLU A 230 -9.21 20.92 -14.93
N ILE A 231 -9.32 19.62 -14.64
CA ILE A 231 -8.19 18.69 -14.75
C ILE A 231 -7.98 18.30 -16.22
N TYR A 232 -9.07 18.01 -16.95
CA TYR A 232 -9.03 17.62 -18.35
C TYR A 232 -8.43 18.71 -19.24
N GLU A 233 -8.78 19.97 -19.03
CA GLU A 233 -8.20 21.11 -19.76
C GLU A 233 -6.68 21.18 -19.58
N LYS A 234 -6.20 20.91 -18.36
CA LYS A 234 -4.77 20.97 -18.03
C LYS A 234 -3.98 19.73 -18.48
N PHE A 235 -4.61 18.56 -18.40
CA PHE A 235 -3.99 17.26 -18.70
C PHE A 235 -4.94 16.39 -19.54
N PRO A 236 -5.25 16.78 -20.79
CA PRO A 236 -6.19 16.03 -21.62
C PRO A 236 -5.71 14.61 -21.93
N TYR A 237 -4.39 14.38 -21.87
CA TYR A 237 -3.74 13.09 -22.06
C TYR A 237 -3.74 12.19 -20.81
N MET A 238 -4.22 12.67 -19.66
CA MET A 238 -4.24 11.88 -18.41
C MET A 238 -5.10 10.63 -18.55
N GLU A 239 -6.22 10.69 -19.28
CA GLU A 239 -7.08 9.52 -19.52
C GLU A 239 -6.29 8.39 -20.18
N GLU A 240 -5.55 8.70 -21.25
CA GLU A 240 -4.74 7.73 -21.97
C GLU A 240 -3.62 7.16 -21.09
N MET A 241 -2.98 8.01 -20.27
CA MET A 241 -1.95 7.57 -19.33
C MET A 241 -2.51 6.61 -18.27
N VAL A 242 -3.70 6.90 -17.73
CA VAL A 242 -4.39 6.04 -16.76
C VAL A 242 -4.81 4.72 -17.42
N ASP A 243 -5.36 4.76 -18.63
CA ASP A 243 -5.75 3.57 -19.40
C ASP A 243 -4.54 2.65 -19.65
N LYS A 244 -3.41 3.22 -20.10
CA LYS A 244 -2.14 2.50 -20.24
C LYS A 244 -1.64 1.95 -18.91
N ALA A 245 -1.72 2.72 -17.83
CA ALA A 245 -1.29 2.27 -16.51
C ALA A 245 -2.15 1.11 -15.99
N ILE A 246 -3.46 1.13 -16.21
CA ILE A 246 -4.35 0.03 -15.80
C ILE A 246 -4.13 -1.19 -16.70
N LYS A 247 -3.94 -1.02 -18.01
CA LYS A 247 -3.51 -2.10 -18.90
C LYS A 247 -2.20 -2.72 -18.42
N PHE A 248 -1.21 -1.91 -18.05
CA PHE A 248 0.05 -2.39 -17.45
C PHE A 248 -0.17 -3.14 -16.13
N LYS A 249 -1.09 -2.67 -15.27
CA LYS A 249 -1.44 -3.37 -14.03
C LYS A 249 -2.02 -4.75 -14.32
N LEU A 250 -2.96 -4.85 -15.24
CA LEU A 250 -3.57 -6.13 -15.57
C LEU A 250 -2.57 -7.01 -16.33
N ARG A 251 -1.83 -6.42 -17.27
CA ARG A 251 -0.81 -7.02 -18.15
C ARG A 251 0.49 -6.22 -18.10
N PRO A 252 1.45 -6.62 -17.26
CA PRO A 252 2.76 -5.99 -17.29
C PRO A 252 3.37 -6.10 -18.69
N ASP A 253 3.46 -4.96 -19.37
CA ASP A 253 4.05 -4.79 -20.69
C ASP A 253 4.79 -3.45 -20.70
N TYR A 254 6.12 -3.53 -20.56
CA TYR A 254 6.97 -2.35 -20.50
C TYR A 254 7.02 -1.57 -21.83
N SER A 255 6.62 -2.18 -22.96
CA SER A 255 6.55 -1.49 -24.24
C SER A 255 5.48 -0.39 -24.27
N LEU A 256 4.48 -0.44 -23.36
CA LEU A 256 3.51 0.64 -23.16
C LEU A 256 4.16 1.94 -22.67
N PHE A 257 5.36 1.84 -22.07
CA PHE A 257 6.10 2.95 -21.48
C PHE A 257 7.60 2.89 -21.86
N PRO A 258 7.94 3.17 -23.13
CA PRO A 258 9.32 3.06 -23.62
C PRO A 258 10.26 4.08 -22.95
N ASP A 259 9.72 5.21 -22.49
CA ASP A 259 10.45 6.25 -21.77
C ASP A 259 9.93 6.38 -20.33
N SER A 260 10.57 5.63 -19.41
CA SER A 260 10.22 5.61 -18.00
C SER A 260 10.49 6.94 -17.30
N GLU A 261 11.47 7.72 -17.75
CA GLU A 261 11.80 9.03 -17.16
C GLU A 261 10.74 10.06 -17.53
N LYS A 262 10.32 10.11 -18.80
CA LYS A 262 9.20 10.94 -19.23
C LYS A 262 7.91 10.55 -18.52
N LEU A 263 7.62 9.25 -18.42
CA LEU A 263 6.48 8.75 -17.64
C LEU A 263 6.51 9.30 -16.21
N TRP A 264 7.63 9.15 -15.50
CA TRP A 264 7.77 9.63 -14.12
C TRP A 264 7.57 11.14 -14.01
N LYS A 265 8.19 11.94 -14.89
CA LYS A 265 8.05 13.41 -14.90
C LYS A 265 6.60 13.84 -15.11
N GLU A 266 5.91 13.25 -16.08
CA GLU A 266 4.51 13.55 -16.37
C GLU A 266 3.58 13.09 -15.23
N THR A 267 3.83 11.90 -14.68
CA THR A 267 3.10 11.42 -13.50
C THR A 267 3.28 12.35 -12.31
N CYS A 268 4.48 12.86 -12.03
CA CYS A 268 4.70 13.82 -10.94
C CYS A 268 3.89 15.11 -11.13
N LYS A 269 3.83 15.66 -12.35
CA LYS A 269 3.03 16.86 -12.67
C LYS A 269 1.54 16.63 -12.41
N ILE A 270 0.99 15.53 -12.95
CA ILE A 270 -0.40 15.14 -12.74
C ILE A 270 -0.66 14.91 -11.26
N PHE A 271 0.17 14.12 -10.60
CA PHE A 271 0.02 13.75 -9.20
C PHE A 271 -0.02 14.96 -8.28
N ILE A 272 0.90 15.92 -8.42
CA ILE A 272 0.91 17.14 -7.60
C ILE A 272 -0.37 17.95 -7.82
N PHE A 273 -0.85 18.04 -9.07
CA PHE A 273 -2.09 18.76 -9.36
C PHE A 273 -3.31 18.07 -8.75
N ILE A 274 -3.45 16.76 -8.93
CA ILE A 274 -4.54 15.96 -8.35
C ILE A 274 -4.49 15.99 -6.83
N PHE A 275 -3.29 15.91 -6.24
CA PHE A 275 -3.10 16.03 -4.80
C PHE A 275 -3.69 17.34 -4.28
N LYS A 276 -3.30 18.48 -4.88
CA LYS A 276 -3.85 19.79 -4.50
C LYS A 276 -5.36 19.86 -4.71
N TYR A 277 -5.84 19.44 -5.89
CA TYR A 277 -7.25 19.43 -6.26
C TYR A 277 -8.09 18.64 -5.25
N TYR A 278 -7.66 17.42 -4.92
CA TYR A 278 -8.36 16.55 -3.99
C TYR A 278 -8.44 17.16 -2.59
N PHE A 279 -7.33 17.72 -2.11
CA PHE A 279 -7.30 18.38 -0.80
C PHE A 279 -8.15 19.64 -0.76
N LYS A 280 -8.15 20.41 -1.85
CA LYS A 280 -9.01 21.59 -2.02
C LYS A 280 -10.47 21.22 -1.82
N LYS A 281 -10.94 20.18 -2.52
CA LYS A 281 -12.31 19.68 -2.42
C LYS A 281 -12.61 19.05 -1.05
N TYR A 282 -11.68 18.29 -0.46
CA TYR A 282 -11.85 17.65 0.84
C TYR A 282 -11.90 18.63 2.01
N TYR A 283 -10.90 19.51 2.11
CA TYR A 283 -10.77 20.48 3.22
C TYR A 283 -11.53 21.79 2.99
N ARG A 284 -12.07 22.01 1.78
CA ARG A 284 -12.73 23.26 1.37
C ARG A 284 -11.82 24.47 1.58
N VAL A 285 -10.60 24.37 1.05
CA VAL A 285 -9.56 25.41 1.14
C VAL A 285 -9.52 26.14 -0.18
N ASP A 286 -9.56 27.47 -0.19
CA ASP A 286 -9.53 28.25 -1.44
C ASP A 286 -8.12 28.63 -1.91
N SER A 287 -7.10 27.98 -1.36
CA SER A 287 -5.69 28.19 -1.70
C SER A 287 -5.14 27.04 -2.53
N ASP A 288 -4.41 27.38 -3.60
CA ASP A 288 -3.61 26.43 -4.39
C ASP A 288 -2.16 26.33 -3.86
N ASN A 289 -1.85 27.08 -2.79
CA ASN A 289 -0.59 26.96 -2.06
C ASN A 289 -0.58 25.65 -1.27
N LEU A 290 0.43 24.83 -1.56
CA LEU A 290 0.61 23.54 -0.91
C LEU A 290 0.82 23.70 0.61
N GLU A 291 1.49 24.78 1.03
CA GLU A 291 1.78 25.06 2.43
C GLU A 291 0.50 25.34 3.24
N ASP A 292 -0.47 26.05 2.65
CA ASP A 292 -1.77 26.30 3.27
C ASP A 292 -2.57 25.01 3.40
N ILE A 293 -2.60 24.20 2.34
CA ILE A 293 -3.27 22.89 2.30
C ILE A 293 -2.71 21.97 3.39
N ILE A 294 -1.38 21.88 3.48
CA ILE A 294 -0.68 21.09 4.49
C ILE A 294 -0.98 21.62 5.89
N SER A 295 -0.86 22.93 6.08
CA SER A 295 -1.10 23.56 7.39
C SER A 295 -2.53 23.28 7.88
N LYS A 296 -3.50 23.30 6.97
CA LYS A 296 -4.88 22.91 7.25
C LYS A 296 -4.98 21.43 7.62
N PHE A 297 -4.37 20.53 6.84
CA PHE A 297 -4.28 19.09 7.15
C PHE A 297 -3.74 18.88 8.56
N LEU A 298 -2.57 19.46 8.89
CA LEU A 298 -1.94 19.33 10.21
C LEU A 298 -2.77 19.91 11.34
N LYS A 299 -3.48 21.01 11.12
CA LYS A 299 -4.36 21.61 12.12
C LYS A 299 -5.56 20.71 12.41
N GLU A 300 -6.18 20.14 11.39
CA GLU A 300 -7.29 19.19 11.57
C GLU A 300 -6.81 17.88 12.21
N GLU A 301 -5.64 17.38 11.83
CA GLU A 301 -5.00 16.21 12.45
C GLU A 301 -4.66 16.44 13.92
N LYS A 302 -4.11 17.61 14.26
CA LYS A 302 -3.85 17.99 15.65
C LYS A 302 -5.14 18.03 16.46
N ARG A 303 -6.23 18.55 15.90
CA ARG A 303 -7.54 18.53 16.56
C ARG A 303 -8.06 17.12 16.77
N PHE A 304 -7.92 16.24 15.77
CA PHE A 304 -8.29 14.83 15.88
C PHE A 304 -7.47 14.13 16.96
N SER A 305 -6.15 14.35 16.97
CA SER A 305 -5.21 13.84 17.96
C SER A 305 -5.59 14.25 19.39
N LEU A 306 -5.87 15.54 19.60
CA LEU A 306 -6.23 16.08 20.91
C LEU A 306 -7.59 15.56 21.42
N LYS A 307 -8.52 15.27 20.51
CA LYS A 307 -9.83 14.68 20.87
C LYS A 307 -9.78 13.17 21.16
N ASN A 308 -8.69 12.50 20.80
CA ASN A 308 -8.55 11.05 20.93
C ASN A 308 -7.28 10.64 21.71
N PRO A 309 -7.07 11.14 22.95
CA PRO A 309 -5.83 10.89 23.70
C PRO A 309 -5.60 9.40 24.00
N LEU A 310 -6.66 8.61 24.20
CA LEU A 310 -6.56 7.17 24.41
C LEU A 310 -6.05 6.41 23.18
N LEU A 311 -6.33 6.91 21.97
CA LEU A 311 -5.80 6.37 20.72
C LEU A 311 -4.28 6.57 20.64
N TRP A 312 -3.80 7.75 21.08
CA TRP A 312 -2.37 8.06 21.16
C TRP A 312 -1.64 7.31 22.27
N VAL A 313 -2.27 7.13 23.43
CA VAL A 313 -1.73 6.28 24.50
C VAL A 313 -1.61 4.84 24.02
N LYS A 314 -2.61 4.30 23.29
CA LYS A 314 -2.56 2.98 22.67
C LYS A 314 -1.44 2.90 21.62
N TYR A 315 -1.31 3.90 20.76
CA TYR A 315 -0.23 4.01 19.77
C TYR A 315 1.16 4.02 20.42
N TYR A 316 1.37 4.84 21.46
CA TYR A 316 2.64 4.96 22.17
C TYR A 316 2.97 3.69 22.96
N ARG A 317 1.96 3.06 23.56
CA ARG A 317 2.09 1.75 24.22
C ARG A 317 2.48 0.67 23.22
N ASP A 318 1.84 0.65 22.05
CA ASP A 318 2.18 -0.27 20.97
C ASP A 318 3.59 -0.02 20.45
N MET A 319 4.04 1.24 20.29
CA MET A 319 5.44 1.59 19.99
C MET A 319 6.42 1.08 21.05
N LYS A 320 6.12 1.28 22.33
CA LYS A 320 7.00 0.92 23.45
C LYS A 320 7.12 -0.60 23.63
N LEU A 321 6.03 -1.33 23.37
CA LEU A 321 6.01 -2.80 23.33
C LEU A 321 6.80 -3.38 22.13
N ARG A 322 6.94 -2.60 21.04
CA ARG A 322 7.67 -2.99 19.82
C ARG A 322 9.21 -2.79 19.92
N ASN A 323 9.69 -2.05 20.92
CA ASN A 323 11.10 -1.65 21.04
C ASN A 323 12.00 -2.67 21.77
N LYS A 324 11.68 -3.96 21.73
CA LYS A 324 12.51 -5.04 22.30
C LYS A 324 13.11 -6.03 21.26
N ASN A 325 12.81 -5.92 19.97
CA ASN A 325 13.55 -6.55 18.85
C ASN A 325 12.84 -6.25 17.51
N PRO A 326 13.49 -5.71 16.47
CA PRO A 326 12.78 -5.10 15.35
C PRO A 326 12.53 -6.09 14.21
N LYS A 327 11.35 -6.71 14.15
CA LYS A 327 10.76 -7.20 12.89
C LYS A 327 9.24 -6.90 12.90
N PHE A 328 8.86 -5.90 12.12
CA PHE A 328 7.53 -5.26 12.00
C PHE A 328 6.42 -6.23 11.55
N HIS A 329 5.21 -6.18 12.13
CA HIS A 329 3.90 -6.42 11.47
C HIS A 329 2.71 -5.82 12.26
N ILE A 330 1.63 -5.48 11.54
CA ILE A 330 0.48 -4.64 11.92
C ILE A 330 -0.71 -5.46 12.42
N SER A 331 -1.51 -4.92 13.35
CA SER A 331 -2.82 -5.49 13.70
C SER A 331 -3.92 -4.44 13.83
N LEU A 332 -5.08 -4.74 13.23
CA LEU A 332 -6.24 -3.88 13.11
C LEU A 332 -6.89 -3.52 14.45
N PHE A 333 -7.07 -2.22 14.63
CA PHE A 333 -8.23 -1.53 15.19
C PHE A 333 -7.85 -0.06 15.24
N TYR A 334 -8.26 0.70 14.23
CA TYR A 334 -7.86 2.09 13.95
C TYR A 334 -6.36 2.29 14.14
N ASN A 335 -5.60 2.14 13.06
CA ASN A 335 -4.17 2.27 13.11
C ASN A 335 -3.72 3.69 12.67
N PRO A 336 -3.52 4.64 13.60
CA PRO A 336 -2.93 5.94 13.30
C PRO A 336 -1.42 5.88 12.95
N TRP A 337 -0.84 4.70 12.74
CA TRP A 337 0.44 4.59 12.04
C TRP A 337 0.39 5.10 10.58
N HIS A 338 -0.82 5.26 10.02
CA HIS A 338 -1.06 6.01 8.79
C HIS A 338 -0.89 7.53 8.93
N PHE A 339 -0.91 8.09 10.14
CA PHE A 339 -0.77 9.52 10.39
C PHE A 339 0.66 9.97 10.73
N ALA A 340 1.54 9.05 11.14
CA ALA A 340 2.82 9.42 11.75
C ALA A 340 4.08 8.80 11.14
N SER A 341 4.00 8.08 10.01
CA SER A 341 5.19 7.41 9.45
C SER A 341 5.64 7.78 8.04
N ALA A 342 5.02 8.73 7.32
CA ALA A 342 5.71 9.47 6.23
C ALA A 342 4.94 10.60 5.49
N PRO A 343 3.74 11.13 5.87
CA PRO A 343 3.33 12.39 5.27
C PRO A 343 4.20 13.53 5.80
N LEU A 344 4.25 13.72 7.13
CA LEU A 344 4.83 14.92 7.72
C LEU A 344 6.31 15.19 7.36
N PRO A 345 7.25 14.21 7.39
CA PRO A 345 8.63 14.47 6.98
C PRO A 345 8.78 14.74 5.48
N LEU A 346 7.95 14.12 4.65
CA LEU A 346 7.95 14.23 3.19
C LEU A 346 7.27 15.52 2.72
N VAL A 347 6.23 15.92 3.44
CA VAL A 347 5.52 17.19 3.39
C VAL A 347 6.46 18.31 3.84
N LEU A 348 7.26 18.12 4.89
CA LEU A 348 8.36 19.01 5.29
C LEU A 348 9.50 19.04 4.25
N GLU A 349 9.79 17.91 3.58
CA GLU A 349 10.77 17.78 2.50
C GLU A 349 10.30 18.50 1.21
N MET A 350 8.99 18.49 0.94
CA MET A 350 8.34 19.27 -0.12
C MET A 350 8.14 20.75 0.24
N MET A 351 8.17 21.11 1.52
CA MET A 351 8.02 22.49 2.02
C MET A 351 9.28 23.37 1.78
N ILE A 352 10.46 22.80 1.49
CA ILE A 352 11.71 23.58 1.39
C ILE A 352 12.03 23.91 -0.07
N THR A 353 11.13 24.62 -0.75
CA THR A 353 11.46 25.32 -1.99
C THR A 353 11.99 26.72 -1.65
N GLY A 354 13.32 26.88 -1.66
CA GLY A 354 13.94 28.21 -1.79
C GLY A 354 15.33 28.45 -1.17
N ASN A 355 15.98 27.50 -0.48
CA ASN A 355 17.24 27.78 0.21
C ASN A 355 18.42 26.91 -0.30
N ILE A 356 19.45 27.56 -0.87
CA ILE A 356 20.73 27.01 -1.37
C ILE A 356 21.44 26.12 -0.33
N HIS A 357 21.15 26.28 0.96
CA HIS A 357 21.72 25.43 2.02
C HIS A 357 21.09 24.02 2.10
N HIS A 358 19.90 23.81 1.54
CA HIS A 358 19.19 22.53 1.56
C HIS A 358 19.29 21.73 0.26
N GLU A 359 19.62 22.35 -0.87
CA GLU A 359 20.22 21.63 -2.00
C GLU A 359 21.44 20.85 -1.52
N LYS A 360 22.23 21.42 -0.62
CA LYS A 360 23.37 20.73 0.03
C LYS A 360 22.96 19.64 1.02
N ILE A 361 21.75 19.61 1.57
CA ILE A 361 21.31 18.56 2.52
C ILE A 361 20.57 17.42 1.80
N THR A 362 19.76 17.75 0.80
CA THR A 362 19.23 16.77 -0.14
C THR A 362 20.36 16.18 -0.99
N ASN A 363 21.32 16.99 -1.46
CA ASN A 363 22.59 16.49 -1.97
C ASN A 363 23.45 15.87 -0.86
N PHE A 364 23.36 16.21 0.42
CA PHE A 364 24.10 15.48 1.48
C PHE A 364 23.55 14.05 1.65
N TYR A 365 22.22 13.85 1.63
CA TYR A 365 21.62 12.52 1.70
C TYR A 365 21.73 11.77 0.37
N LEU A 366 21.68 12.47 -0.78
CA LEU A 366 21.86 11.88 -2.10
C LEU A 366 23.34 11.60 -2.40
N GLU A 367 24.28 12.51 -2.15
CA GLU A 367 25.75 12.31 -2.26
C GLU A 367 26.29 11.34 -1.22
N LYS A 368 25.80 11.28 0.03
CA LYS A 368 26.21 10.21 0.96
C LYS A 368 25.66 8.83 0.59
N LEU A 369 24.55 8.76 -0.15
CA LEU A 369 24.07 7.50 -0.74
C LEU A 369 24.78 7.16 -2.07
N ILE A 370 25.32 8.16 -2.77
CA ILE A 370 26.01 8.02 -4.07
C ILE A 370 27.52 7.80 -3.92
N ASP A 371 28.19 8.37 -2.91
CA ASP A 371 29.64 8.29 -2.73
C ASP A 371 30.08 7.12 -1.83
N MET A 372 29.17 6.19 -1.53
CA MET A 372 29.45 4.96 -0.78
C MET A 372 30.24 3.89 -1.55
N LYS A 373 31.06 4.31 -2.53
CA LYS A 373 32.10 3.45 -3.13
C LYS A 373 33.40 4.15 -3.52
N SER A 374 33.57 5.44 -3.25
CA SER A 374 34.83 6.11 -3.58
C SER A 374 35.49 6.71 -2.32
N ASN A 375 36.70 6.20 -2.07
CA ASN A 375 37.71 6.72 -1.15
C ASN A 375 37.67 6.30 0.33
N SER A 376 38.83 5.77 0.71
CA SER A 376 39.29 5.29 2.01
C SER A 376 39.08 6.31 3.13
N ILE A 377 38.11 6.07 4.01
CA ILE A 377 38.03 6.75 5.30
C ILE A 377 37.85 5.69 6.39
N ASP A 378 38.75 5.74 7.37
CA ASP A 378 38.82 4.86 8.53
C ASP A 378 37.46 4.81 9.27
N LYS A 379 36.92 3.59 9.38
CA LYS A 379 35.60 3.27 9.95
C LYS A 379 35.48 3.68 11.42
N SER A 380 36.58 3.90 12.12
CA SER A 380 36.61 4.15 13.57
C SER A 380 36.02 5.50 13.99
N ASN A 381 36.04 6.52 13.12
CA ASN A 381 35.67 7.90 13.47
C ASN A 381 34.34 8.39 12.84
N TYR A 382 33.79 7.62 11.90
CA TYR A 382 32.54 7.92 11.16
C TYR A 382 31.32 8.07 12.08
N THR A 383 31.23 7.21 13.09
CA THR A 383 30.09 7.13 14.02
C THR A 383 30.05 8.32 14.98
N ASN A 384 31.21 8.89 15.33
CA ASN A 384 31.30 10.01 16.27
C ASN A 384 30.97 11.37 15.63
N GLU A 385 31.27 11.56 14.34
CA GLU A 385 30.85 12.77 13.61
C GLU A 385 29.33 12.79 13.33
N LEU A 386 28.74 11.63 12.97
CA LEU A 386 27.28 11.48 12.84
C LEU A 386 26.55 11.77 14.16
N ARG A 387 27.12 11.37 15.30
CA ARG A 387 26.58 11.64 16.64
C ARG A 387 26.56 13.12 17.01
N LYS A 388 27.51 13.93 16.52
CA LYS A 388 27.62 15.36 16.87
C LYS A 388 26.63 16.26 16.10
N LYS A 389 26.22 15.87 14.89
CA LYS A 389 25.41 16.71 13.98
C LYS A 389 23.96 16.26 13.85
N SER A 390 23.59 15.14 14.45
CA SER A 390 22.23 14.62 14.40
C SER A 390 21.51 14.96 15.70
N VAL A 391 20.53 15.86 15.65
CA VAL A 391 19.50 15.94 16.70
C VAL A 391 18.57 14.73 16.52
N ILE A 392 19.08 13.57 16.90
CA ILE A 392 18.32 12.32 17.03
C ILE A 392 17.99 12.19 18.51
N VAL A 393 16.69 12.19 18.82
CA VAL A 393 16.20 11.67 20.09
C VAL A 393 16.42 10.16 20.08
N ALA A 394 17.58 9.74 20.58
CA ALA A 394 17.83 8.35 20.93
C ALA A 394 17.06 8.04 22.22
N ARG A 395 16.22 6.99 22.19
CA ARG A 395 15.68 6.38 23.41
C ARG A 395 16.29 5.00 23.60
N ASN A 396 17.48 5.05 24.22
CA ASN A 396 18.15 4.04 25.04
C ASN A 396 18.61 2.73 24.35
N GLY A 397 19.79 2.82 23.71
CA GLY A 397 21.01 2.16 24.21
C GLY A 397 21.01 0.63 24.32
N ILE A 398 21.56 -0.03 23.30
CA ILE A 398 22.76 -0.90 23.30
C ILE A 398 22.74 -1.68 21.98
N PHE A 399 23.86 -1.68 21.25
CA PHE A 399 24.09 -2.40 19.99
C PHE A 399 25.34 -3.26 20.16
N GLU A 400 25.27 -4.53 19.80
CA GLU A 400 26.41 -5.38 19.44
C GLU A 400 25.94 -6.46 18.45
N PRO A 401 26.82 -7.00 17.58
CA PRO A 401 27.82 -6.37 16.72
C PRO A 401 27.28 -6.02 15.31
#